data_AF-A0A7H2S809-F1
#
_entry.id   AF-A0A7H2S809-F1
#
_cell.length_a   1.000
_cell.length_b   1.000
_cell.length_c   1.000
_cell.angle_alpha   90.00
_cell.angle_beta   90.00
_cell.angle_gamma   90.00
#
_symmetry.space_group_name_H-M   'P 1'
#
loop_
_entity.id
_entity.type
_entity.pdbx_description
1 polymer ?
#
loop_
_entity_poly.entity_id
_entity_poly.type
_entity_poly.pdbx_seq_one_letter_code
_entity_poly.pdbx_strand_id
1 'polypeptide(L)'
;MILYVCSYVIRTPFLSESRIGVKEMGWEKLSNIVKNVYAVGGSVIIHKTDADYSEESGRLAYSDIDSYSMVFDSKYGYLFRCSISENKEYPTGIYLRLVNRKTKNPDEIYIFEPHEDEWQAKYVNQDLELALNLFKDIYEYGELSLESKIMFE
;
A
#
# COMPACT_ATOMS: atom_id res chain seq x y z
N MET A 1 11.01 -11.36 14.54
CA MET A 1 10.54 -10.08 15.15
C MET A 1 9.62 -9.38 14.17
N ILE A 2 8.41 -9.00 14.58
CA ILE A 2 7.50 -8.28 13.67
C ILE A 2 7.96 -6.85 13.43
N LEU A 3 8.16 -6.50 12.15
CA LEU A 3 8.49 -5.17 11.68
C LEU A 3 7.48 -4.71 10.62
N TYR A 4 7.36 -3.40 10.47
CA TYR A 4 6.62 -2.78 9.37
C TYR A 4 7.62 -2.01 8.52
N VAL A 5 7.73 -2.38 7.26
CA VAL A 5 8.70 -1.82 6.34
C VAL A 5 8.02 -1.23 5.11
N CYS A 6 8.42 -0.01 4.76
CA CYS A 6 7.92 0.74 3.62
C CYS A 6 8.89 0.65 2.45
N SER A 7 8.36 0.39 1.26
CA SER A 7 9.03 0.54 -0.02
C SER A 7 8.22 1.52 -0.86
N TYR A 8 8.87 2.44 -1.55
CA TYR A 8 8.17 3.44 -2.36
C TYR A 8 8.95 3.83 -3.60
N VAL A 9 8.22 4.32 -4.59
CA VAL A 9 8.72 4.91 -5.84
C VAL A 9 7.98 6.21 -6.07
N ILE A 10 8.71 7.30 -6.29
CA ILE A 10 8.22 8.60 -6.75
C ILE A 10 8.76 8.80 -8.17
N ARG A 11 7.95 9.30 -9.11
CA ARG A 11 8.36 9.41 -10.52
C ARG A 11 9.13 10.68 -10.86
N THR A 12 8.75 11.81 -10.28
CA THR A 12 9.28 13.12 -10.72
C THR A 12 9.54 14.04 -9.51
N PRO A 13 10.81 14.25 -9.11
CA PRO A 13 12.00 13.54 -9.57
C PRO A 13 11.94 12.05 -9.23
N PHE A 14 12.65 11.22 -9.99
CA PHE A 14 12.70 9.79 -9.71
C PHE A 14 13.40 9.52 -8.38
N LEU A 15 12.71 8.85 -7.47
CA LEU A 15 13.25 8.41 -6.19
C LEU A 15 12.64 7.05 -5.85
N SER A 16 13.49 6.10 -5.45
CA SER A 16 13.02 4.80 -4.98
C SER A 16 13.81 4.35 -3.77
N GLU A 17 13.12 3.92 -2.73
CA GLU A 17 13.73 3.27 -1.58
C GLU A 17 12.93 2.01 -1.21
N SER A 18 13.59 1.06 -0.57
CA SER A 18 12.98 -0.21 -0.19
C SER A 18 13.28 -0.56 1.26
N ARG A 19 12.32 -1.24 1.89
CA ARG A 19 12.46 -1.86 3.22
C ARG A 19 12.86 -0.89 4.36
N ILE A 20 12.39 0.35 4.35
CA ILE A 20 12.63 1.32 5.43
C ILE A 20 11.68 1.04 6.59
N GLY A 21 12.16 1.02 7.83
CA GLY A 21 11.31 0.91 9.01
C GLY A 21 10.26 2.02 9.09
N VAL A 22 8.96 1.67 9.08
CA VAL A 22 7.85 2.63 9.10
C VAL A 22 7.88 3.51 10.35
N LYS A 23 8.15 2.92 11.51
CA LYS A 23 8.23 3.65 12.79
C LYS A 23 9.49 4.52 12.88
N GLU A 24 10.61 4.07 12.32
CA GLU A 24 11.85 4.85 12.26
C GLU A 24 11.71 6.07 11.33
N MET A 25 11.05 5.89 10.19
CA MET A 25 10.73 6.95 9.24
C MET A 25 9.84 8.04 9.87
N GLY A 26 8.89 7.65 10.72
CA GLY A 26 7.91 8.53 11.33
C GLY A 26 6.76 8.93 10.38
N TRP A 27 5.63 9.32 10.97
CA TRP A 27 4.41 9.65 10.24
C TRP A 27 4.59 10.81 9.25
N GLU A 28 5.30 11.87 9.65
CA GLU A 28 5.49 13.05 8.80
C GLU A 28 6.12 12.67 7.46
N LYS A 29 7.24 11.94 7.50
CA LYS A 29 7.95 11.50 6.29
C LYS A 29 7.10 10.52 5.48
N LEU A 30 6.42 9.56 6.10
CA LEU A 30 5.50 8.66 5.40
C LEU A 30 4.38 9.41 4.68
N SER A 31 3.74 10.37 5.37
CA SER A 31 2.65 11.17 4.81
C SER A 31 3.12 12.01 3.62
N ASN A 32 4.34 12.55 3.68
CA ASN A 32 4.94 13.29 2.58
C ASN A 32 5.25 12.39 1.38
N ILE A 33 5.68 11.14 1.61
CA ILE A 33 5.86 10.15 0.54
C ILE A 33 4.53 9.87 -0.16
N VAL A 34 3.45 9.61 0.60
CA VAL A 34 2.11 9.37 0.05
C VAL A 34 1.63 10.57 -0.78
N LYS A 35 1.80 11.79 -0.26
CA LYS A 35 1.47 13.03 -0.98
C LYS A 35 2.28 13.19 -2.26
N ASN A 36 3.58 12.87 -2.24
CA ASN A 36 4.43 12.94 -3.42
C ASN A 36 4.02 11.91 -4.46
N VAL A 37 3.78 10.66 -4.06
CA VAL A 37 3.26 9.62 -4.96
C VAL A 37 1.92 10.03 -5.58
N TYR A 38 1.03 10.65 -4.79
CA TYR A 38 -0.22 11.20 -5.30
C TYR A 38 -0.02 12.38 -6.26
N ALA A 39 0.98 13.23 -6.03
CA ALA A 39 1.18 14.42 -6.85
C ALA A 39 1.85 14.12 -8.20
N VAL A 40 2.83 13.21 -8.21
CA VAL A 40 3.68 12.97 -9.37
C VAL A 40 3.68 11.53 -9.87
N GLY A 41 2.89 10.65 -9.26
CA GLY A 41 2.82 9.24 -9.61
C GLY A 41 3.89 8.38 -8.94
N GLY A 42 3.63 7.07 -8.98
CA GLY A 42 4.48 6.06 -8.37
C GLY A 42 3.70 5.08 -7.51
N SER A 43 4.38 4.53 -6.49
CA SER A 43 3.79 3.52 -5.61
C SER A 43 4.34 3.61 -4.20
N VAL A 44 3.54 3.15 -3.24
CA VAL A 44 3.94 2.95 -1.84
C VAL A 44 3.44 1.59 -1.42
N ILE A 45 4.30 0.78 -0.80
CA ILE A 45 3.95 -0.53 -0.27
C ILE A 45 4.48 -0.65 1.15
N ILE A 46 3.62 -0.97 2.10
CA ILE A 46 3.99 -1.34 3.46
C ILE A 46 3.82 -2.84 3.63
N HIS A 47 4.87 -3.52 4.08
CA HIS A 47 4.82 -4.92 4.46
C HIS A 47 4.87 -5.04 5.98
N LYS A 48 3.97 -5.84 6.55
CA LYS A 48 4.18 -6.47 7.85
C LYS A 48 5.07 -7.67 7.59
N THR A 49 6.22 -7.72 8.24
CA THR A 49 7.22 -8.76 8.00
C THR A 49 7.66 -9.36 9.32
N ASP A 50 7.83 -10.69 9.33
CA ASP A 50 8.64 -11.33 10.36
C ASP A 50 10.10 -11.25 9.95
N ALA A 51 10.88 -10.55 10.74
CA ALA A 51 12.30 -10.37 10.53
C ALA A 51 13.08 -11.21 11.54
N ASP A 52 13.83 -12.19 11.04
CA ASP A 52 14.73 -13.01 11.85
C ASP A 52 16.17 -12.67 11.51
N TYR A 53 16.96 -12.40 12.55
CA TYR A 53 18.39 -12.18 12.38
C TYR A 53 19.09 -13.53 12.25
N SER A 54 19.65 -13.79 11.09
CA SER A 54 20.50 -14.97 10.88
C SER A 54 21.93 -14.61 11.26
N GLU A 55 22.41 -15.15 12.39
CA GLU A 55 23.80 -14.98 12.82
C GLU A 55 24.79 -15.52 11.77
N GLU A 56 24.43 -16.59 11.05
CA GLU A 56 25.27 -17.19 10.00
C GLU A 56 25.49 -16.28 8.79
N SER A 57 24.48 -15.48 8.41
CA SER A 57 24.56 -14.59 7.25
C SER A 57 24.85 -13.12 7.62
N GLY A 58 24.75 -12.76 8.90
CA GLY A 58 24.83 -11.39 9.38
C GLY A 58 23.72 -10.49 8.81
N ARG A 59 22.63 -11.07 8.32
CA ARG A 59 21.53 -10.36 7.63
C ARG A 59 20.19 -10.66 8.29
N LEU A 60 19.30 -9.68 8.21
CA LEU A 60 17.88 -9.89 8.51
C LEU A 60 17.23 -10.64 7.34
N ALA A 61 16.68 -11.81 7.63
CA ALA A 61 15.79 -12.53 6.73
C ALA A 61 14.37 -12.00 6.96
N TYR A 62 13.72 -11.54 5.90
CA TYR A 62 12.35 -11.04 5.95
C TYR A 62 11.39 -12.06 5.35
N SER A 63 10.36 -12.41 6.11
CA SER A 63 9.19 -13.12 5.60
C SER A 63 8.01 -12.16 5.61
N ASP A 64 7.49 -11.80 4.44
CA ASP A 64 6.32 -10.92 4.34
C ASP A 64 5.05 -11.67 4.73
N ILE A 65 4.27 -11.05 5.59
CA ILE A 65 3.02 -11.58 6.16
C ILE A 65 1.84 -10.88 5.50
N ASP A 66 1.75 -9.57 5.73
CA ASP A 66 0.70 -8.71 5.17
C ASP A 66 1.33 -7.64 4.27
N SER A 67 0.58 -7.19 3.26
CA SER A 67 0.98 -6.10 2.38
C SER A 67 -0.15 -5.09 2.20
N TYR A 68 0.20 -3.81 2.18
CA TYR A 68 -0.67 -2.69 1.86
C TYR A 68 -0.02 -1.87 0.77
N SER A 69 -0.64 -1.78 -0.40
CA SER A 69 -0.06 -1.16 -1.58
C SER A 69 -0.97 -0.07 -2.12
N MET A 70 -0.38 1.08 -2.43
CA MET A 70 -0.97 2.15 -3.19
C MET A 70 -0.19 2.34 -4.47
N VAL A 71 -0.89 2.45 -5.59
CA VAL A 71 -0.29 2.77 -6.88
C VAL A 71 -1.08 3.91 -7.50
N PHE A 72 -0.40 5.00 -7.87
CA PHE A 72 -1.03 6.19 -8.41
C PHE A 72 -0.64 6.43 -9.87
N ASP A 73 -1.64 6.75 -10.67
CA ASP A 73 -1.55 7.24 -12.04
C ASP A 73 -2.28 8.58 -12.13
N SER A 74 -1.58 9.63 -12.55
CA SER A 74 -2.13 10.99 -12.64
C SER A 74 -3.35 11.11 -13.56
N LYS A 75 -3.54 10.17 -14.50
CA LYS A 75 -4.67 10.17 -15.41
C LYS A 75 -5.96 9.71 -14.74
N TYR A 76 -5.85 8.82 -13.74
CA TYR A 76 -7.00 8.10 -13.21
C TYR A 76 -7.20 8.33 -11.70
N GLY A 77 -6.12 8.37 -10.92
CA GLY A 77 -6.13 8.39 -9.46
C GLY A 77 -5.24 7.29 -8.90
N TYR A 78 -5.63 6.68 -7.77
CA TYR A 78 -4.92 5.54 -7.18
C TYR A 78 -5.75 4.29 -7.06
N LEU A 79 -5.03 3.17 -7.08
CA LEU A 79 -5.47 1.87 -6.61
C LEU A 79 -4.87 1.65 -5.23
N PHE A 80 -5.69 1.23 -4.27
CA PHE A 80 -5.20 0.75 -2.98
C PHE A 80 -5.61 -0.71 -2.81
N ARG A 81 -4.66 -1.56 -2.46
CA ARG A 81 -4.86 -3.00 -2.31
C ARG A 81 -4.17 -3.48 -1.05
N CYS A 82 -4.74 -4.48 -0.40
CA CYS A 82 -4.06 -5.19 0.67
C CYS A 82 -4.16 -6.70 0.51
N SER A 83 -3.15 -7.41 0.99
CA SER A 83 -3.19 -8.85 1.19
C SER A 83 -2.89 -9.11 2.65
N ILE A 84 -3.80 -9.77 3.34
CA ILE A 84 -3.73 -10.00 4.79
C ILE A 84 -3.77 -11.51 5.01
N SER A 85 -2.73 -12.08 5.61
CA SER A 85 -2.64 -13.52 5.83
C SER A 85 -3.41 -13.99 7.07
N GLU A 86 -3.63 -13.11 8.04
CA GLU A 86 -4.30 -13.41 9.32
C GLU A 86 -5.70 -12.79 9.43
N ASN A 87 -6.67 -13.28 8.66
CA ASN A 87 -8.08 -13.13 9.05
C ASN A 87 -8.88 -14.36 8.63
N LYS A 88 -9.73 -14.89 9.52
CA LYS A 88 -10.72 -15.94 9.17
C LYS A 88 -11.65 -15.51 8.04
N GLU A 89 -11.84 -14.19 7.86
CA GLU A 89 -12.65 -13.60 6.81
C GLU A 89 -11.94 -13.51 5.45
N TYR A 90 -10.60 -13.59 5.41
CA TYR A 90 -9.81 -13.42 4.18
C TYR A 90 -8.73 -14.50 4.06
N PRO A 91 -8.98 -15.57 3.29
CA PRO A 91 -7.99 -16.59 2.99
C PRO A 91 -6.64 -16.01 2.56
N THR A 92 -5.56 -16.69 2.97
CA THR A 92 -4.18 -16.36 2.58
C THR A 92 -4.07 -16.21 1.07
N GLY A 93 -3.57 -15.05 0.61
CA GLY A 93 -3.42 -14.73 -0.82
C GLY A 93 -4.60 -14.00 -1.46
N ILE A 94 -5.68 -13.70 -0.72
CA ILE A 94 -6.70 -12.77 -1.21
C ILE A 94 -6.15 -11.35 -1.23
N TYR A 95 -6.31 -10.70 -2.38
CA TYR A 95 -6.02 -9.29 -2.56
C TYR A 95 -7.33 -8.51 -2.50
N LEU A 96 -7.54 -7.82 -1.38
CA LEU A 96 -8.65 -6.91 -1.21
C LEU A 96 -8.34 -5.59 -1.90
N ARG A 97 -9.36 -4.99 -2.50
CA ARG A 97 -9.23 -3.72 -3.24
C ARG A 97 -10.15 -2.69 -2.62
N LEU A 98 -9.64 -1.47 -2.46
CA LEU A 98 -10.47 -0.35 -2.03
C LEU A 98 -11.49 -0.03 -3.13
N VAL A 99 -12.78 -0.23 -2.84
CA VAL A 99 -13.85 0.00 -3.81
C VAL A 99 -14.37 1.43 -3.74
N ASN A 100 -14.57 2.04 -4.89
CA ASN A 100 -15.24 3.34 -4.98
C ASN A 100 -16.76 3.13 -4.96
N ARG A 101 -17.34 3.09 -3.75
CA ARG A 101 -18.79 2.83 -3.55
C ARG A 101 -19.73 3.85 -4.22
N LYS A 102 -19.23 5.02 -4.63
CA LYS A 102 -20.00 6.01 -5.40
C LYS A 102 -20.29 5.50 -6.82
N THR A 103 -19.47 4.58 -7.33
CA THR A 103 -19.58 3.99 -8.66
C THR A 103 -19.91 2.51 -8.51
N LYS A 104 -21.18 2.16 -8.28
CA LYS A 104 -21.61 0.75 -8.25
C LYS A 104 -21.66 0.21 -9.68
N ASN A 105 -20.85 -0.82 -9.97
CA ASN A 105 -20.69 -1.45 -11.30
C ASN A 105 -20.19 -0.51 -12.41
N PRO A 106 -18.91 -0.09 -12.35
CA PRO A 106 -18.31 0.66 -13.44
C PRO A 106 -18.18 -0.25 -14.69
N ASP A 107 -18.70 0.25 -15.81
CA ASP A 107 -18.55 -0.37 -17.14
C ASP A 107 -17.15 -0.12 -17.74
N GLU A 108 -16.43 0.88 -17.22
CA GLU A 108 -15.09 1.24 -17.64
C GLU A 108 -14.03 0.41 -16.90
N ILE A 109 -13.04 -0.09 -17.65
CA ILE A 109 -11.84 -0.72 -17.11
C ILE A 109 -10.70 0.27 -17.31
N TYR A 110 -10.13 0.73 -16.20
CA TYR A 110 -8.96 1.57 -16.18
C TYR A 110 -7.71 0.71 -16.31
N ILE A 111 -6.82 1.12 -17.22
CA ILE A 111 -5.54 0.48 -17.47
C ILE A 111 -4.47 1.39 -16.86
N PHE A 112 -3.92 0.94 -15.73
CA PHE A 112 -2.82 1.61 -15.05
C PHE A 112 -1.52 1.02 -15.59
N GLU A 113 -0.60 1.86 -16.05
CA GLU A 113 0.75 1.43 -16.45
C GLU A 113 1.83 2.12 -15.57
N PRO A 114 1.80 1.90 -14.24
CA PRO A 114 2.86 2.34 -13.38
C PRO A 114 4.00 1.33 -13.59
N HIS A 115 4.90 1.58 -14.54
CA HIS A 115 6.03 0.72 -15.01
C HIS A 115 5.72 -0.09 -16.30
N GLU A 116 6.46 -1.18 -16.55
CA GLU A 116 6.23 -2.16 -17.64
C GLU A 116 5.04 -3.10 -17.35
N ASP A 117 4.50 -3.06 -16.13
CA ASP A 117 3.37 -3.87 -15.70
C ASP A 117 2.05 -3.13 -15.89
N GLU A 118 1.12 -3.77 -16.60
CA GLU A 118 -0.23 -3.28 -16.83
C GLU A 118 -1.18 -3.78 -15.74
N TRP A 119 -1.90 -2.86 -15.10
CA TRP A 119 -2.88 -3.16 -14.06
C TRP A 119 -4.27 -2.72 -14.49
N GLN A 120 -5.15 -3.70 -14.67
CA GLN A 120 -6.56 -3.42 -14.94
C GLN A 120 -7.33 -3.27 -13.63
N ALA A 121 -8.10 -2.19 -13.54
CA ALA A 121 -8.93 -1.87 -12.39
C ALA A 121 -10.28 -1.33 -12.82
N LYS A 122 -11.32 -1.81 -12.14
CA LYS A 122 -12.67 -1.27 -12.26
C LYS A 122 -12.90 -0.10 -11.31
N TYR A 123 -12.25 -0.14 -10.15
CA TYR A 123 -12.40 0.86 -9.10
C TYR A 123 -11.13 1.68 -8.96
N VAL A 124 -11.29 3.00 -9.01
CA VAL A 124 -10.23 3.99 -8.84
C VAL A 124 -10.68 5.03 -7.83
N ASN A 125 -9.73 5.50 -7.03
CA ASN A 125 -9.95 6.49 -5.99
C ASN A 125 -9.13 7.76 -6.26
N GLN A 126 -9.68 8.91 -5.90
CA GLN A 126 -9.05 10.23 -6.11
C GLN A 126 -9.05 11.06 -4.81
N ASP A 127 -9.35 10.42 -3.68
CA ASP A 127 -9.43 11.08 -2.39
C ASP A 127 -8.11 10.91 -1.64
N LEU A 128 -7.26 11.95 -1.64
CA LEU A 128 -5.99 11.94 -0.92
C LEU A 128 -6.17 11.81 0.59
N GLU A 129 -7.20 12.42 1.17
CA GLU A 129 -7.45 12.34 2.61
C GLU A 129 -7.81 10.90 3.01
N LEU A 130 -8.60 10.22 2.18
CA LEU A 130 -8.85 8.78 2.35
C LEU A 130 -7.54 7.98 2.30
N ALA A 131 -6.68 8.22 1.30
CA ALA A 131 -5.39 7.52 1.21
C ALA A 131 -4.53 7.77 2.47
N LEU A 132 -4.44 9.03 2.93
CA LEU A 132 -3.69 9.39 4.14
C LEU A 132 -4.27 8.71 5.38
N ASN A 133 -5.58 8.63 5.52
CA ASN A 133 -6.22 7.94 6.65
C ASN A 133 -5.91 6.43 6.64
N LEU A 134 -5.95 5.78 5.47
CA LEU A 134 -5.59 4.36 5.35
C LEU A 134 -4.13 4.11 5.75
N PHE A 135 -3.19 4.94 5.27
CA PHE A 135 -1.79 4.83 5.67
C PHE A 135 -1.57 5.18 7.14
N LYS A 136 -2.39 6.08 7.71
CA LYS A 136 -2.32 6.44 9.12
C LYS A 136 -2.76 5.28 10.00
N ASP A 137 -3.84 4.58 9.65
CA ASP A 137 -4.28 3.36 10.36
C ASP A 137 -3.13 2.34 10.42
N ILE A 138 -2.51 2.05 9.27
CA ILE A 138 -1.38 1.11 9.17
C ILE A 138 -0.18 1.61 9.98
N TYR A 139 0.12 2.91 9.92
CA TYR A 139 1.21 3.49 10.70
C TYR A 139 0.96 3.37 12.20
N GLU A 140 -0.24 3.69 12.70
CA GLU A 140 -0.54 3.73 14.13
C GLU A 140 -0.71 2.33 14.71
N TYR A 141 -1.51 1.49 14.04
CA TYR A 141 -2.00 0.22 14.56
C TYR A 141 -1.36 -1.01 13.92
N GLY A 142 -0.64 -0.85 12.81
CA GLY A 142 -0.08 -1.97 12.04
C GLY A 142 -1.10 -2.68 11.15
N GLU A 143 -2.35 -2.23 11.13
CA GLU A 143 -3.42 -2.77 10.31
C GLU A 143 -4.47 -1.70 9.99
N LEU A 144 -5.37 -2.00 9.05
CA LEU A 144 -6.52 -1.15 8.75
C LEU A 144 -7.53 -1.20 9.90
N SER A 145 -8.11 -0.04 10.25
CA SER A 145 -9.23 0.02 11.19
C SER A 145 -10.46 -0.74 10.66
N LEU A 146 -11.38 -1.12 11.56
CA LEU A 146 -12.63 -1.78 11.16
C LEU A 146 -13.45 -0.93 10.17
N GLU A 147 -13.48 0.38 10.39
CA GLU A 147 -14.15 1.35 9.50
C GLU A 147 -13.50 1.37 8.11
N SER A 148 -12.17 1.39 8.07
CA SER A 148 -11.41 1.29 6.83
C SER A 148 -11.66 -0.03 6.09
N LYS A 149 -11.63 -1.17 6.79
CA LYS A 149 -11.82 -2.51 6.23
C LYS A 149 -13.17 -2.66 5.52
N ILE A 150 -14.23 -2.01 6.00
CA ILE A 150 -15.55 -2.06 5.36
C ILE A 150 -15.51 -1.52 3.92
N MET A 151 -14.57 -0.64 3.58
CA MET A 151 -14.46 -0.05 2.23
C MET A 151 -13.78 -0.97 1.20
N PHE A 152 -13.39 -2.18 1.58
CA PHE A 152 -12.68 -3.13 0.72
C PHE A 152 -13.57 -4.31 0.29
N GLU A 153 -13.33 -4.82 -0.92
CA GLU A 153 -13.93 -6.05 -1.47
C GLU A 153 -12.87 -6.98 -2.04
#